data_AF-A0A352W2L5-F1
#
_entry.id   AF-A0A352W2L5-F1
#
_cell.length_a   1.000
_cell.length_b   1.000
_cell.length_c   1.000
_cell.angle_alpha   90.00
_cell.angle_beta   90.00
_cell.angle_gamma   90.00
#
_symmetry.space_group_name_H-M   'P 1'
#
loop_
_entity.id
_entity.type
_entity.pdbx_description
1 polymer ?
#
loop_
_entity_poly.entity_id
_entity_poly.type
_entity_poly.pdbx_seq_one_letter_code
_entity_poly.pdbx_strand_id
1 'polypeptide(L)'
;MIEKIFRQKTTLLIASSVLLNVILITVFFSNGHTVSEDEMREFTTILRSKGLYREAAAEYSKYLMNARLSRGQRANLHFILAGVYKNELFDYEKAMSSYLKVTQLVKKGELCEESRKQIIECLDRLGRNTEAISELNEIASISSVHSGIFAGKPVAKIGEKIITEQEIDRSLDELSQTERASALSGGRAAYIEQYVFDELLFRHAQRLEIGRDQDFLRKFEKDRKRRMREELFLKVFYDKYNVDSEDLKRYYSSHRQHFTAGGVILSMEEALEQVKIGAVREKILLKREEILKEFLQDFDIKMYFEAK
;
A
#
# COMPACT_ATOMS: atom_id res chain seq x y z
N MET A 1 -39.02 -72.03 9.47
CA MET A 1 -39.72 -70.72 9.39
C MET A 1 -39.12 -69.67 10.33
N ILE A 2 -38.82 -70.04 11.59
CA ILE A 2 -38.26 -69.15 12.62
C ILE A 2 -36.87 -68.59 12.24
N GLU A 3 -36.01 -69.41 11.65
CA GLU A 3 -34.63 -69.02 11.28
C GLU A 3 -34.56 -67.93 10.20
N LYS A 4 -35.52 -67.93 9.27
CA LYS A 4 -35.63 -66.95 8.17
C LYS A 4 -36.08 -65.59 8.69
N ILE A 5 -36.99 -65.58 9.67
CA ILE A 5 -37.46 -64.37 10.35
C ILE A 5 -36.35 -63.76 11.20
N PHE A 6 -35.52 -64.60 11.85
CA PHE A 6 -34.38 -64.12 12.65
C PHE A 6 -33.31 -63.46 11.77
N ARG A 7 -32.91 -64.09 10.66
CA ARG A 7 -31.95 -63.49 9.71
C ARG A 7 -32.43 -62.16 9.12
N GLN A 8 -33.71 -62.06 8.76
CA GLN A 8 -34.29 -60.83 8.20
C GLN A 8 -34.30 -59.67 9.22
N LYS A 9 -34.58 -59.96 10.50
CA LYS A 9 -34.51 -58.96 11.57
C LYS A 9 -33.07 -58.50 11.84
N THR A 10 -32.10 -59.41 11.83
CA THR A 10 -30.69 -59.04 12.01
C THR A 10 -30.15 -58.18 10.86
N THR A 11 -30.54 -58.46 9.61
CA THR A 11 -30.13 -57.62 8.46
C THR A 11 -30.75 -56.21 8.51
N LEU A 12 -32.00 -56.10 8.97
CA LEU A 12 -32.68 -54.81 9.15
C LEU A 12 -32.02 -53.95 10.25
N LEU A 13 -31.62 -54.56 11.36
CA LEU A 13 -30.92 -53.86 12.45
C LEU A 13 -29.54 -53.35 12.03
N ILE A 14 -28.78 -54.16 11.29
CA ILE A 14 -27.47 -53.73 10.77
C ILE A 14 -27.63 -52.59 9.78
N ALA A 15 -28.60 -52.68 8.85
CA ALA A 15 -28.87 -51.61 7.89
C ALA A 15 -29.30 -50.30 8.58
N SER A 16 -30.13 -50.38 9.61
CA SER A 16 -30.55 -49.24 10.45
C SER A 16 -29.35 -48.59 11.16
N SER A 17 -28.47 -49.39 11.75
CA SER A 17 -27.26 -48.90 12.44
C SER A 17 -26.31 -48.19 11.48
N VAL A 18 -26.10 -48.74 10.28
CA VAL A 18 -25.26 -48.13 9.25
C VAL A 18 -25.87 -46.79 8.79
N LEU A 19 -27.17 -46.75 8.56
CA LEU A 19 -27.86 -45.51 8.15
C LEU A 19 -27.76 -44.43 9.23
N LEU A 20 -27.94 -44.79 10.50
CA LEU A 20 -27.82 -43.85 11.62
C LEU A 20 -26.39 -43.28 11.73
N ASN A 21 -25.37 -44.13 11.56
CA ASN A 21 -23.98 -43.69 11.57
C ASN A 21 -23.66 -42.77 10.38
N VAL A 22 -24.17 -43.06 9.18
CA VAL A 22 -24.01 -42.17 8.02
C VAL A 22 -24.66 -40.81 8.28
N ILE A 23 -25.87 -40.79 8.85
CA ILE A 23 -26.57 -39.55 9.22
C ILE A 23 -25.78 -38.77 10.28
N LEU A 24 -25.31 -39.45 11.33
CA LEU A 24 -24.48 -38.84 12.38
C LEU A 24 -23.18 -38.26 11.82
N ILE A 25 -22.50 -38.99 10.94
CA ILE A 25 -21.29 -38.52 10.26
C ILE A 25 -21.60 -37.28 9.41
N THR A 26 -22.69 -37.29 8.64
CA THR A 26 -23.09 -36.11 7.84
C THR A 26 -23.47 -34.90 8.70
N VAL A 27 -24.11 -35.10 9.85
CA VAL A 27 -24.45 -34.02 10.80
C VAL A 27 -23.20 -33.49 11.49
N PHE A 28 -22.28 -34.39 11.88
CA PHE A 28 -21.03 -34.01 12.52
C PHE A 28 -20.09 -33.26 11.56
N PHE A 29 -20.03 -33.64 10.28
CA PHE A 29 -19.31 -32.90 9.24
C PHE A 29 -20.01 -31.60 8.81
N SER A 30 -21.30 -31.43 9.08
CA SER A 30 -22.01 -30.17 8.78
C SER A 30 -21.97 -29.15 9.91
N ASN A 31 -21.64 -29.57 11.14
CA ASN A 31 -21.48 -28.70 12.32
C ASN A 31 -20.04 -28.21 12.55
N GLY A 32 -19.16 -28.24 11.54
CA GLY A 32 -17.93 -27.47 11.62
C GLY A 32 -18.28 -26.00 11.79
N HIS A 33 -17.88 -25.39 12.92
CA HIS A 33 -18.09 -23.96 13.21
C HIS A 33 -17.78 -23.13 11.97
N THR A 34 -18.83 -22.72 11.25
CA THR A 34 -18.68 -21.75 10.17
C THR A 34 -18.46 -20.43 10.88
N VAL A 35 -17.21 -19.96 10.91
CA VAL A 35 -16.91 -18.56 11.25
C VAL A 35 -17.93 -17.71 10.52
N SER A 36 -18.66 -16.85 11.24
CA SER A 36 -19.68 -16.03 10.60
C SER A 36 -19.01 -14.92 9.78
N GLU A 37 -19.70 -14.42 8.76
CA GLU A 37 -19.19 -13.31 7.94
C GLU A 37 -18.89 -12.07 8.81
N ASP A 38 -19.72 -11.84 9.83
CA ASP A 38 -19.59 -10.73 10.76
C ASP A 38 -18.35 -10.87 11.65
N GLU A 39 -18.10 -12.06 12.21
CA GLU A 39 -16.90 -12.34 13.01
C GLU A 39 -15.61 -12.12 12.20
N MET A 40 -15.58 -12.58 10.95
CA MET A 40 -14.44 -12.37 10.06
C MET A 40 -14.26 -10.88 9.73
N ARG A 41 -15.35 -10.16 9.42
CA ARG A 41 -15.29 -8.71 9.10
C ARG A 41 -14.83 -7.90 10.31
N GLU A 42 -15.34 -8.19 11.49
CA GLU A 42 -14.92 -7.54 12.73
C GLU A 42 -13.44 -7.79 13.00
N PHE A 43 -13.00 -9.05 12.98
CA PHE A 43 -11.62 -9.39 13.29
C PHE A 43 -10.63 -8.81 12.26
N THR A 44 -10.95 -8.88 10.97
CA THR A 44 -10.12 -8.25 9.91
C THR A 44 -10.08 -6.72 10.04
N THR A 45 -11.17 -6.09 10.47
CA THR A 45 -11.19 -4.64 10.76
C THR A 45 -10.27 -4.29 11.93
N ILE A 46 -10.27 -5.10 12.99
CA ILE A 46 -9.35 -4.94 14.13
C ILE A 46 -7.89 -5.12 13.69
N LEU A 47 -7.59 -6.13 12.89
CA LEU A 47 -6.24 -6.34 12.37
C LEU A 47 -5.76 -5.15 11.54
N ARG A 48 -6.62 -4.63 10.64
CA ARG A 48 -6.30 -3.46 9.81
C ARG A 48 -6.12 -2.18 10.62
N SER A 49 -6.97 -1.92 11.63
CA SER A 49 -6.82 -0.72 12.48
C SER A 49 -5.52 -0.73 13.30
N LYS A 50 -4.95 -1.92 13.53
CA LYS A 50 -3.64 -2.10 14.18
C LYS A 50 -2.46 -2.16 13.19
N GLY A 51 -2.70 -1.98 11.89
CA GLY A 51 -1.67 -2.05 10.84
C GLY A 51 -1.19 -3.48 10.52
N LEU A 52 -1.89 -4.51 11.01
CA LEU A 52 -1.56 -5.93 10.79
C LEU A 52 -2.16 -6.41 9.47
N TYR A 53 -1.74 -5.80 8.36
CA TYR A 53 -2.34 -5.99 7.04
C TYR A 53 -2.08 -7.38 6.46
N ARG A 54 -0.93 -8.00 6.78
CA ARG A 54 -0.60 -9.36 6.31
C ARG A 54 -1.49 -10.39 6.99
N GLU A 55 -1.70 -10.22 8.29
CA GLU A 55 -2.56 -11.04 9.12
C GLU A 55 -4.02 -10.89 8.69
N ALA A 56 -4.45 -9.66 8.40
CA ALA A 56 -5.79 -9.41 7.84
C ALA A 56 -5.99 -10.12 6.49
N ALA A 57 -5.02 -10.03 5.59
CA ALA A 57 -5.05 -10.72 4.30
C ALA A 57 -5.06 -12.26 4.45
N ALA A 58 -4.32 -12.79 5.43
CA ALA A 58 -4.32 -14.21 5.76
C ALA A 58 -5.69 -14.69 6.26
N GLU A 59 -6.36 -13.90 7.13
CA GLU A 59 -7.69 -14.27 7.63
C GLU A 59 -8.75 -14.23 6.52
N TYR A 60 -8.73 -13.21 5.65
CA TYR A 60 -9.58 -13.18 4.45
C TYR A 60 -9.39 -14.42 3.57
N SER A 61 -8.13 -14.83 3.37
CA SER A 61 -7.78 -16.01 2.57
C SER A 61 -8.27 -17.30 3.22
N LYS A 62 -8.12 -17.42 4.54
CA LYS A 62 -8.63 -18.56 5.32
C LYS A 62 -10.16 -18.65 5.26
N TYR A 63 -10.86 -17.52 5.34
CA TYR A 63 -12.32 -17.49 5.22
C TYR A 63 -12.78 -17.87 3.81
N LEU A 64 -12.12 -17.38 2.76
CA LEU A 64 -12.37 -17.77 1.36
C LEU A 64 -12.25 -19.28 1.13
N MET A 65 -11.31 -19.95 1.81
CA MET A 65 -11.08 -21.40 1.68
C MET A 65 -12.10 -22.24 2.43
N ASN A 66 -12.52 -21.81 3.61
CA ASN A 66 -13.28 -22.66 4.54
C ASN A 66 -14.79 -22.37 4.57
N ALA A 67 -15.22 -21.17 4.17
CA ALA A 67 -16.63 -20.78 4.23
C ALA A 67 -17.42 -21.21 2.99
N ARG A 68 -18.69 -21.58 3.19
CA ARG A 68 -19.65 -21.82 2.11
C ARG A 68 -20.20 -20.50 1.59
N LEU A 69 -19.50 -19.90 0.63
CA LEU A 69 -19.83 -18.59 0.08
C LEU A 69 -20.56 -18.69 -1.26
N SER A 70 -21.54 -17.81 -1.49
CA SER A 70 -22.09 -17.62 -2.83
C SER A 70 -21.02 -17.08 -3.79
N ARG A 71 -21.27 -17.20 -5.09
CA ARG A 71 -20.36 -16.68 -6.13
C ARG A 71 -20.11 -15.17 -5.98
N GLY A 72 -21.15 -14.42 -5.62
CA GLY A 72 -21.07 -12.98 -5.35
C GLY A 72 -20.28 -12.65 -4.08
N GLN A 73 -20.53 -13.37 -2.98
CA GLN A 73 -19.75 -13.19 -1.73
C GLN A 73 -18.26 -13.45 -1.93
N ARG A 74 -17.90 -14.52 -2.66
CA ARG A 74 -16.48 -14.79 -2.99
C ARG A 74 -15.88 -13.65 -3.83
N ALA A 75 -16.61 -13.14 -4.80
CA ALA A 75 -16.14 -12.06 -5.66
C ALA A 75 -15.89 -10.78 -4.85
N ASN A 76 -16.83 -10.39 -3.99
CA ASN A 76 -16.66 -9.23 -3.10
C ASN A 76 -15.45 -9.41 -2.17
N LEU A 77 -15.26 -10.61 -1.62
CA LEU A 77 -14.18 -10.86 -0.69
C LEU A 77 -12.80 -10.88 -1.38
N HIS A 78 -12.71 -11.42 -2.60
CA HIS A 78 -11.51 -11.29 -3.43
C HIS A 78 -11.21 -9.83 -3.77
N PHE A 79 -12.23 -9.00 -4.03
CA PHE A 79 -12.05 -7.56 -4.27
C PHE A 79 -11.48 -6.84 -3.04
N ILE A 80 -12.00 -7.13 -1.84
CA ILE A 80 -11.50 -6.56 -0.59
C ILE A 80 -10.06 -7.01 -0.34
N LEU A 81 -9.78 -8.31 -0.47
CA LEU A 81 -8.44 -8.88 -0.31
C LEU A 81 -7.44 -8.25 -1.28
N ALA A 82 -7.84 -8.04 -2.54
CA ALA A 82 -7.04 -7.35 -3.53
C ALA A 82 -6.69 -5.92 -3.11
N GLY A 83 -7.66 -5.19 -2.54
CA GLY A 83 -7.44 -3.85 -2.00
C GLY A 83 -6.44 -3.82 -0.84
N VAL A 84 -6.46 -4.81 0.06
CA VAL A 84 -5.46 -4.94 1.13
C VAL A 84 -4.07 -5.19 0.54
N TYR A 85 -3.95 -6.11 -0.43
CA TYR A 85 -2.67 -6.36 -1.10
C TYR A 85 -2.14 -5.13 -1.84
N LYS A 86 -3.00 -4.44 -2.58
CA LYS A 86 -2.63 -3.28 -3.40
C LYS A 86 -2.24 -2.07 -2.55
N ASN A 87 -3.14 -1.66 -1.65
CA ASN A 87 -3.07 -0.33 -1.04
C ASN A 87 -2.26 -0.33 0.26
N GLU A 88 -2.30 -1.42 1.03
CA GLU A 88 -1.65 -1.50 2.34
C GLU A 88 -0.32 -2.25 2.28
N LEU A 89 -0.25 -3.30 1.45
CA LEU A 89 0.92 -4.16 1.33
C LEU A 89 1.78 -3.89 0.09
N PHE A 90 1.27 -3.11 -0.87
CA PHE A 90 1.92 -2.84 -2.16
C PHE A 90 2.36 -4.12 -2.91
N ASP A 91 1.65 -5.23 -2.68
CA ASP A 91 1.87 -6.53 -3.32
C ASP A 91 0.97 -6.64 -4.55
N TYR A 92 1.40 -5.99 -5.64
CA TYR A 92 0.62 -5.87 -6.88
C TYR A 92 0.37 -7.21 -7.57
N GLU A 93 1.24 -8.21 -7.38
CA GLU A 93 1.03 -9.57 -7.93
C GLU A 93 -0.14 -10.27 -7.24
N LYS A 94 -0.19 -10.27 -5.90
CA LYS A 94 -1.31 -10.87 -5.17
C LYS A 94 -2.60 -10.08 -5.33
N ALA A 95 -2.49 -8.75 -5.44
CA ALA A 95 -3.63 -7.90 -5.76
C ALA A 95 -4.22 -8.26 -7.12
N MET A 96 -3.40 -8.30 -8.18
CA MET A 96 -3.82 -8.67 -9.53
C MET A 96 -4.44 -10.07 -9.56
N SER A 97 -3.82 -11.06 -8.91
CA SER A 97 -4.36 -12.42 -8.81
C SER A 97 -5.76 -12.44 -8.20
N SER A 98 -5.98 -11.66 -7.14
CA SER A 98 -7.27 -11.55 -6.48
C SER A 98 -8.32 -10.86 -7.35
N TYR A 99 -7.97 -9.76 -8.04
CA TYR A 99 -8.87 -9.12 -9.00
C TYR A 99 -9.22 -10.01 -10.19
N LEU A 100 -8.26 -10.79 -10.72
CA LEU A 100 -8.54 -11.81 -11.76
C LEU A 100 -9.54 -12.85 -11.27
N LYS A 101 -9.49 -13.21 -9.98
CA LYS A 101 -10.47 -14.12 -9.42
C LYS A 101 -11.88 -13.52 -9.41
N VAL A 102 -12.00 -12.21 -9.19
CA VAL A 102 -13.27 -11.48 -9.30
C VAL A 102 -13.83 -11.58 -10.71
N THR A 103 -13.04 -11.32 -11.75
CA THR A 103 -13.51 -11.35 -13.15
C THR A 103 -13.91 -12.76 -13.62
N GLN A 104 -13.30 -13.82 -13.05
CA GLN A 104 -13.75 -15.20 -13.26
C GLN A 104 -15.08 -15.52 -12.58
N LEU A 105 -15.30 -14.96 -11.39
CA LEU A 105 -16.51 -15.18 -10.60
C LEU A 105 -17.68 -14.33 -11.12
N VAL A 106 -17.44 -13.12 -11.59
CA VAL A 106 -18.45 -12.17 -12.06
C VAL A 106 -18.07 -11.72 -13.46
N LYS A 107 -18.82 -12.18 -14.47
CA LYS A 107 -18.47 -11.95 -15.88
C LYS A 107 -18.85 -10.55 -16.39
N LYS A 108 -19.80 -9.85 -15.75
CA LYS A 108 -20.33 -8.53 -16.14
C LYS A 108 -20.80 -7.75 -14.91
N GLY A 109 -20.92 -6.43 -15.04
CA GLY A 109 -21.37 -5.52 -13.98
C GLY A 109 -20.22 -4.72 -13.36
N GLU A 110 -20.58 -3.73 -12.55
CA GLU A 110 -19.66 -2.72 -11.98
C GLU A 110 -18.43 -3.33 -11.29
N LEU A 111 -18.63 -4.38 -10.47
CA LEU A 111 -17.53 -5.05 -9.77
C LEU A 111 -16.51 -5.69 -10.73
N CYS A 112 -16.96 -6.22 -11.87
CA CYS A 112 -16.09 -6.78 -12.90
C CYS A 112 -15.31 -5.68 -13.62
N GLU A 113 -16.01 -4.61 -14.02
CA GLU A 113 -15.38 -3.47 -14.70
C GLU A 113 -14.34 -2.79 -13.82
N GLU A 114 -14.66 -2.57 -12.54
CA GLU A 114 -13.73 -2.00 -11.59
C GLU A 114 -12.52 -2.91 -11.36
N SER A 115 -12.74 -4.22 -11.17
CA SER A 115 -11.63 -5.18 -11.04
C SER A 115 -10.71 -5.18 -12.26
N ARG A 116 -11.25 -5.05 -13.48
CA ARG A 116 -10.46 -4.95 -14.71
C ARG A 116 -9.60 -3.67 -14.74
N LYS A 117 -10.13 -2.52 -14.33
CA LYS A 117 -9.32 -1.30 -14.18
C LYS A 117 -8.19 -1.49 -13.17
N GLN A 118 -8.48 -2.12 -12.03
CA GLN A 118 -7.48 -2.40 -11.02
C GLN A 118 -6.41 -3.40 -11.49
N ILE A 119 -6.77 -4.38 -12.34
CA ILE A 119 -5.81 -5.29 -13.00
C ILE A 119 -4.85 -4.50 -13.89
N ILE A 120 -5.37 -3.57 -14.70
CA ILE A 120 -4.54 -2.71 -15.56
C ILE A 120 -3.57 -1.88 -14.72
N GLU A 121 -4.05 -1.29 -13.62
CA GLU A 121 -3.18 -0.54 -12.71
C GLU A 121 -2.11 -1.45 -12.08
N CYS A 122 -2.46 -2.67 -11.66
CA CYS A 122 -1.47 -3.62 -11.14
C CYS A 122 -0.46 -4.02 -12.22
N LEU A 123 -0.90 -4.25 -13.46
CA LEU A 123 -0.02 -4.57 -14.58
C LEU A 123 0.96 -3.42 -14.87
N ASP A 124 0.49 -2.17 -14.84
CA ASP A 124 1.34 -0.98 -14.97
C ASP A 124 2.38 -0.90 -13.84
N ARG A 125 1.95 -1.07 -12.59
CA ARG A 125 2.85 -1.07 -11.41
C ARG A 125 3.88 -2.21 -11.45
N LEU A 126 3.53 -3.33 -12.07
CA LEU A 126 4.43 -4.47 -12.29
C LEU A 126 5.32 -4.31 -13.55
N GLY A 127 5.11 -3.25 -14.34
CA GLY A 127 5.81 -3.03 -15.60
C GLY A 127 5.44 -4.02 -16.70
N ARG A 128 4.24 -4.62 -16.66
CA ARG A 128 3.73 -5.60 -17.64
C ARG A 128 2.84 -4.89 -18.68
N ASN A 129 3.42 -3.91 -19.35
CA ASN A 129 2.65 -2.90 -20.11
C ASN A 129 1.99 -3.46 -21.38
N THR A 130 2.59 -4.48 -21.99
CA THR A 130 2.00 -5.19 -23.14
C THR A 130 0.69 -5.88 -22.76
N GLU A 131 0.64 -6.50 -21.58
CA GLU A 131 -0.56 -7.12 -21.03
C GLU A 131 -1.58 -6.06 -20.61
N ALA A 132 -1.12 -4.96 -19.99
CA ALA A 132 -2.00 -3.84 -19.65
C ALA A 132 -2.72 -3.28 -20.89
N ILE A 133 -2.00 -3.10 -22.00
CA ILE A 133 -2.56 -2.66 -23.28
C ILE A 133 -3.52 -3.71 -23.86
N SER A 134 -3.20 -5.00 -23.76
CA SER A 134 -4.09 -6.08 -24.22
C SER A 134 -5.42 -6.09 -23.45
N GLU A 135 -5.36 -6.01 -22.12
CA GLU A 135 -6.53 -5.94 -21.25
C GLU A 135 -7.35 -4.66 -21.49
N LEU A 136 -6.67 -3.51 -21.68
CA LEU A 136 -7.31 -2.25 -22.07
C LEU A 136 -8.06 -2.36 -23.41
N ASN A 137 -7.43 -2.96 -24.42
CA ASN A 137 -8.04 -3.17 -25.73
C ASN A 137 -9.25 -4.11 -25.65
N GLU A 138 -9.19 -5.15 -24.81
CA GLU A 138 -10.34 -6.01 -24.53
C GLU A 138 -11.49 -5.21 -23.91
N ILE A 139 -11.24 -4.38 -22.90
CA ILE A 139 -12.26 -3.54 -22.26
C ILE A 139 -12.85 -2.51 -23.25
N ALA A 140 -12.00 -1.84 -24.03
CA ALA A 140 -12.42 -0.85 -25.02
C ALA A 140 -13.24 -1.46 -26.17
N SER A 141 -13.03 -2.74 -26.48
CA SER A 141 -13.86 -3.48 -27.42
C SER A 141 -15.25 -3.85 -26.87
N ILE A 142 -15.42 -3.83 -25.54
CA ILE A 142 -16.63 -4.26 -24.81
C ILE A 142 -17.46 -3.06 -24.32
N SER A 143 -16.87 -1.88 -24.13
CA SER A 143 -17.55 -0.66 -23.66
C SER A 143 -17.08 0.57 -24.43
N SER A 144 -18.03 1.42 -24.89
CA SER A 144 -17.77 2.67 -25.60
C SER A 144 -17.30 3.80 -24.68
N VAL A 145 -16.33 3.53 -23.80
CA VAL A 145 -15.68 4.53 -22.96
C VAL A 145 -14.23 4.59 -23.39
N HIS A 146 -13.95 5.58 -24.23
CA HIS A 146 -12.62 5.87 -24.75
C HIS A 146 -11.90 6.87 -23.83
N SER A 147 -10.57 6.77 -23.86
CA SER A 147 -9.57 7.82 -23.61
C SER A 147 -9.05 7.98 -22.17
N GLY A 148 -7.77 7.64 -21.97
CA GLY A 148 -6.92 8.37 -21.02
C GLY A 148 -6.04 7.59 -20.05
N ILE A 149 -6.05 6.25 -20.05
CA ILE A 149 -5.45 5.52 -18.92
C ILE A 149 -3.96 5.18 -19.14
N PHE A 150 -3.49 4.82 -20.34
CA PHE A 150 -2.05 4.68 -20.64
C PHE A 150 -1.75 4.88 -22.13
N ALA A 151 -1.21 6.03 -22.53
CA ALA A 151 -0.60 6.22 -23.86
C ALA A 151 0.47 7.31 -23.84
N GLY A 152 1.46 7.18 -22.96
CA GLY A 152 2.69 7.95 -23.05
C GLY A 152 3.60 7.37 -24.15
N LYS A 153 4.24 8.22 -24.95
CA LYS A 153 5.25 7.82 -25.92
C LYS A 153 6.36 7.00 -25.21
N PRO A 154 6.78 5.84 -25.72
CA PRO A 154 7.83 5.03 -25.10
C PRO A 154 9.20 5.72 -25.21
N VAL A 155 9.99 5.68 -24.13
CA VAL A 155 11.34 6.27 -24.08
C VAL A 155 12.44 5.26 -23.77
N ALA A 156 12.12 4.16 -23.07
CA ALA A 156 13.06 3.08 -22.81
C ALA A 156 12.33 1.74 -22.59
N LYS A 157 13.06 0.63 -22.65
CA LYS A 157 12.55 -0.72 -22.38
C LYS A 157 13.55 -1.53 -21.55
N ILE A 158 13.08 -2.13 -20.45
CA ILE A 158 13.85 -2.98 -19.53
C ILE A 158 13.16 -4.35 -19.42
N GLY A 159 13.67 -5.34 -20.15
CA GLY A 159 12.97 -6.63 -20.29
C GLY A 159 11.61 -6.41 -20.92
N GLU A 160 10.53 -6.78 -20.23
CA GLU A 160 9.14 -6.52 -20.67
C GLU A 160 8.59 -5.15 -20.23
N LYS A 161 9.27 -4.42 -19.32
CA LYS A 161 8.83 -3.09 -18.85
C LYS A 161 9.15 -2.03 -19.89
N ILE A 162 8.15 -1.25 -20.30
CA ILE A 162 8.31 -0.07 -21.15
C ILE A 162 8.24 1.16 -20.27
N ILE A 163 9.30 1.97 -20.26
CA ILE A 163 9.28 3.28 -19.59
C ILE A 163 8.73 4.30 -20.58
N THR A 164 7.78 5.12 -20.13
CA THR A 164 7.07 6.10 -20.97
C THR A 164 7.43 7.54 -20.62
N GLU A 165 7.22 8.48 -21.56
CA GLU A 165 7.40 9.92 -21.30
C GLU A 165 6.62 10.37 -20.05
N GLN A 166 5.41 9.84 -19.85
CA GLN A 166 4.58 10.19 -18.70
C GLN A 166 5.16 9.71 -17.37
N GLU A 167 5.82 8.54 -17.35
CA GLU A 167 6.52 8.04 -16.16
C GLU A 167 7.72 8.94 -15.84
N ILE A 168 8.46 9.37 -16.87
CA ILE A 168 9.56 10.32 -16.72
C ILE A 168 9.06 11.67 -16.21
N ASP A 169 7.99 12.21 -16.79
CA ASP A 169 7.41 13.49 -16.36
C ASP A 169 6.91 13.42 -14.91
N ARG A 170 6.21 12.34 -14.54
CA ARG A 170 5.78 12.13 -13.15
C ARG A 170 6.97 12.08 -12.19
N SER A 171 8.03 11.37 -12.57
CA SER A 171 9.25 11.31 -11.74
C SER A 171 9.89 12.68 -11.55
N LEU A 172 9.89 13.53 -12.59
CA LEU A 172 10.38 14.91 -12.48
C LEU A 172 9.44 15.79 -11.65
N ASP A 173 8.13 15.52 -11.70
CA ASP A 173 7.12 16.25 -10.94
C ASP A 173 7.19 16.01 -9.43
N GLU A 174 7.69 14.85 -9.01
CA GLU A 174 7.96 14.52 -7.61
C GLU A 174 9.18 15.26 -7.03
N LEU A 175 10.06 15.80 -7.90
CA LEU A 175 11.24 16.55 -7.48
C LEU A 175 10.92 18.02 -7.22
N SER A 176 11.58 18.60 -6.21
CA SER A 176 11.59 20.04 -6.00
C SER A 176 12.19 20.76 -7.22
N GLN A 177 11.93 22.06 -7.34
CA GLN A 177 12.41 22.85 -8.48
C GLN A 177 13.94 22.81 -8.63
N THR A 178 14.68 22.83 -7.51
CA THR A 178 16.15 22.76 -7.50
C THR A 178 16.65 21.37 -7.89
N GLU A 179 16.02 20.31 -7.37
CA GLU A 179 16.35 18.92 -7.72
C GLU A 179 16.07 18.65 -9.20
N ARG A 180 14.93 19.15 -9.72
CA ARG A 180 14.58 19.03 -11.14
C ARG A 180 15.60 19.72 -12.04
N ALA A 181 16.04 20.93 -11.69
CA ALA A 181 17.05 21.66 -12.44
C ALA A 181 18.40 20.92 -12.45
N SER A 182 18.79 20.33 -11.31
CA SER A 182 20.01 19.51 -11.22
C SER A 182 19.88 18.21 -12.02
N ALA A 183 18.75 17.52 -11.90
CA ALA A 183 18.46 16.28 -12.61
C ALA A 183 18.47 16.46 -14.13
N LEU A 184 18.01 17.62 -14.62
CA LEU A 184 17.99 17.98 -16.04
C LEU A 184 19.26 18.70 -16.52
N SER A 185 20.30 18.83 -15.70
CA SER A 185 21.54 19.55 -16.06
C SER A 185 22.26 18.92 -17.26
N GLY A 186 22.21 17.59 -17.40
CA GLY A 186 22.69 16.85 -18.57
C GLY A 186 21.68 16.75 -19.73
N GLY A 187 20.54 17.44 -19.61
CA GLY A 187 19.41 17.32 -20.51
C GLY A 187 18.52 16.11 -20.23
N ARG A 188 17.37 16.07 -20.90
CA ARG A 188 16.33 15.04 -20.68
C ARG A 188 16.81 13.62 -21.01
N ALA A 189 17.65 13.46 -22.04
CA ALA A 189 18.17 12.15 -22.42
C ALA A 189 19.05 11.54 -21.31
N ALA A 190 19.95 12.33 -20.71
CA ALA A 190 20.78 11.90 -19.60
C ALA A 190 19.94 11.55 -18.36
N TYR A 191 18.86 12.31 -18.10
CA TYR A 191 17.93 11.97 -17.03
C TYR A 191 17.22 10.63 -17.26
N ILE A 192 16.75 10.37 -18.49
CA ILE A 192 16.12 9.08 -18.83
C ILE A 192 17.11 7.93 -18.65
N GLU A 193 18.37 8.12 -19.07
CA GLU A 193 19.43 7.13 -18.86
C GLU A 193 19.67 6.86 -17.37
N GLN A 194 19.78 7.91 -16.56
CA GLN A 194 19.92 7.80 -15.11
C GLN A 194 18.71 7.08 -14.47
N TYR A 195 17.50 7.43 -14.88
CA TYR A 195 16.28 6.78 -14.41
C TYR A 195 16.27 5.27 -14.71
N VAL A 196 16.64 4.89 -15.94
CA VAL A 196 16.77 3.48 -16.35
C VAL A 196 17.83 2.77 -15.50
N PHE A 197 18.96 3.42 -15.24
CA PHE A 197 20.02 2.87 -14.41
C PHE A 197 19.55 2.62 -12.97
N ASP A 198 18.84 3.57 -12.36
CA ASP A 198 18.31 3.44 -11.00
C ASP A 198 17.27 2.32 -10.88
N GLU A 199 16.40 2.16 -11.88
CA GLU A 199 15.45 1.03 -11.97
C GLU A 199 16.18 -0.32 -12.07
N LEU A 200 17.27 -0.41 -12.84
CA LEU A 200 18.09 -1.61 -12.94
C LEU A 200 18.78 -1.94 -11.61
N LEU A 201 19.30 -0.94 -10.90
CA LEU A 201 19.88 -1.10 -9.56
C LEU A 201 18.85 -1.60 -8.56
N PHE A 202 17.65 -1.02 -8.57
CA PHE A 202 16.56 -1.46 -7.69
C PHE A 202 16.22 -2.94 -7.90
N ARG A 203 16.07 -3.38 -9.16
CA ARG A 203 15.83 -4.80 -9.49
C ARG A 203 16.98 -5.70 -9.06
N HIS A 204 18.22 -5.22 -9.15
CA HIS A 204 19.37 -5.97 -8.67
C HIS A 204 19.34 -6.10 -7.14
N ALA A 205 19.03 -5.02 -6.41
CA ALA A 205 18.86 -5.03 -4.96
C ALA A 205 17.75 -5.99 -4.51
N GLN A 206 16.65 -6.08 -5.25
CA GLN A 206 15.58 -7.05 -4.99
C GLN A 206 16.06 -8.50 -5.16
N ARG A 207 16.80 -8.80 -6.24
CA ARG A 207 17.38 -10.14 -6.48
C ARG A 207 18.37 -10.56 -5.41
N LEU A 208 19.09 -9.60 -4.83
CA LEU A 208 19.99 -9.80 -3.70
C LEU A 208 19.27 -9.83 -2.34
N GLU A 209 17.94 -9.71 -2.35
CA GLU A 209 17.11 -9.65 -1.14
C GLU A 209 17.53 -8.59 -0.12
N ILE A 210 18.13 -7.47 -0.57
CA ILE A 210 18.61 -6.39 0.31
C ILE A 210 17.47 -5.87 1.21
N GLY A 211 16.24 -5.85 0.71
CA GLY A 211 15.05 -5.44 1.47
C GLY A 211 14.68 -6.34 2.65
N ARG A 212 15.30 -7.54 2.79
CA ARG A 212 15.09 -8.46 3.92
C ARG A 212 16.26 -8.46 4.91
N ASP A 213 17.36 -7.81 4.56
CA ASP A 213 18.52 -7.68 5.44
C ASP A 213 18.13 -6.94 6.72
N GLN A 214 18.56 -7.46 7.86
CA GLN A 214 18.18 -6.90 9.16
C GLN A 214 18.76 -5.51 9.38
N ASP A 215 19.94 -5.23 8.84
CA ASP A 215 20.57 -3.92 8.98
C ASP A 215 19.86 -2.89 8.09
N PHE A 216 19.48 -3.28 6.87
CA PHE A 216 18.61 -2.49 6.01
C PHE A 216 17.28 -2.18 6.69
N LEU A 217 16.59 -3.18 7.23
CA LEU A 217 15.31 -2.99 7.92
C LEU A 217 15.44 -2.07 9.14
N ARG A 218 16.49 -2.21 9.95
CA ARG A 218 16.73 -1.31 11.10
C ARG A 218 16.99 0.13 10.65
N LYS A 219 17.78 0.33 9.58
CA LYS A 219 18.03 1.65 9.01
C LYS A 219 16.77 2.25 8.40
N PHE A 220 16.02 1.47 7.62
CA PHE A 220 14.76 1.87 7.02
C PHE A 220 13.74 2.30 8.08
N GLU A 221 13.60 1.55 9.17
CA GLU A 221 12.73 1.94 10.29
C GLU A 221 13.18 3.24 10.97
N LYS A 222 14.50 3.43 11.13
CA LYS A 222 15.04 4.68 11.68
C LYS A 222 14.72 5.87 10.76
N ASP A 223 14.88 5.71 9.45
CA ASP A 223 14.56 6.73 8.46
C ASP A 223 13.06 6.99 8.35
N ARG A 224 12.23 5.95 8.41
CA ARG A 224 10.76 6.07 8.48
C ARG A 224 10.36 6.93 9.67
N LYS A 225 10.85 6.60 10.87
CA LYS A 225 10.59 7.39 12.08
C LYS A 225 11.05 8.84 11.95
N ARG A 226 12.20 9.08 11.31
CA ARG A 226 12.71 10.43 11.05
C ARG A 226 11.78 11.20 10.13
N ARG A 227 11.40 10.63 8.99
CA ARG A 227 10.47 11.26 8.03
C ARG A 227 9.09 11.52 8.64
N MET A 228 8.57 10.61 9.46
CA MET A 228 7.31 10.85 10.17
C MET A 228 7.38 12.07 11.10
N ARG A 229 8.49 12.30 11.80
CA ARG A 229 8.68 13.51 12.62
C ARG A 229 8.79 14.77 11.77
N GLU A 230 9.48 14.70 10.64
CA GLU A 230 9.60 15.81 9.68
C GLU A 230 8.23 16.17 9.08
N GLU A 231 7.43 15.18 8.71
CA GLU A 231 6.05 15.36 8.21
C GLU A 231 5.12 15.92 9.29
N LEU A 232 5.20 15.41 10.52
CA LEU A 232 4.43 15.97 11.64
C LEU A 232 4.76 17.45 11.84
N PHE A 233 6.03 17.82 11.72
CA PHE A 233 6.45 19.21 11.84
C PHE A 233 5.78 20.08 10.78
N LEU A 234 5.82 19.65 9.51
CA LEU A 234 5.21 20.41 8.40
C LEU A 234 3.69 20.49 8.53
N LYS A 235 3.02 19.44 9.00
CA LYS A 235 1.55 19.39 9.05
C LYS A 235 0.94 20.03 10.28
N VAL A 236 1.59 19.92 11.43
CA VAL A 236 1.01 20.35 12.71
C VAL A 236 1.58 21.68 13.15
N PHE A 237 2.88 21.89 12.98
CA PHE A 237 3.53 23.03 13.60
C PHE A 237 3.75 24.21 12.68
N TYR A 238 3.91 23.96 11.37
CA TYR A 238 4.03 25.00 10.37
C TYR A 238 2.86 25.99 10.40
N ASP A 239 1.63 25.48 10.54
CA ASP A 239 0.43 26.33 10.63
C ASP A 239 0.12 26.80 12.06
N LYS A 240 0.40 25.97 13.09
CA LYS A 240 0.14 26.32 14.51
C LYS A 240 1.02 27.46 15.00
N TYR A 241 2.28 27.51 14.60
CA TYR A 241 3.24 28.53 15.05
C TYR A 241 3.43 29.59 13.99
N ASN A 242 2.44 30.47 13.86
CA ASN A 242 2.53 31.62 12.96
C ASN A 242 3.80 32.44 13.22
N VAL A 243 4.59 32.67 12.18
CA VAL A 243 5.80 33.50 12.18
C VAL A 243 5.47 34.79 11.45
N ASP A 244 5.70 35.92 12.12
CA ASP A 244 5.41 37.23 11.54
C ASP A 244 6.57 37.72 10.66
N SER A 245 6.37 38.88 10.03
CA SER A 245 7.37 39.46 9.13
C SER A 245 8.71 39.78 9.81
N GLU A 246 8.71 40.02 11.12
CA GLU A 246 9.92 40.33 11.89
C GLU A 246 10.71 39.06 12.19
N ASP A 247 10.02 37.98 12.59
CA ASP A 247 10.60 36.65 12.76
C ASP A 247 11.27 36.16 11.47
N LEU A 248 10.59 36.30 10.33
CA LEU A 248 11.12 35.90 9.03
C LEU A 248 12.36 36.71 8.63
N LYS A 249 12.35 38.04 8.86
CA LYS A 249 13.51 38.91 8.59
C LYS A 249 14.69 38.53 9.46
N ARG A 250 14.46 38.35 10.76
CA ARG A 250 15.48 37.96 11.75
C ARG A 250 16.14 36.65 11.33
N TYR A 251 15.33 35.63 11.02
CA TYR A 251 15.80 34.32 10.60
C TYR A 251 16.62 34.37 9.31
N TYR A 252 16.11 35.05 8.28
CA TYR A 252 16.82 35.18 7.02
C TYR A 252 18.13 35.96 7.17
N SER A 253 18.16 37.02 7.98
CA SER A 253 19.38 37.79 8.24
C SER A 253 20.47 36.97 8.94
N SER A 254 20.13 36.11 9.90
CA SER A 254 21.09 35.26 10.62
C SER A 254 21.53 34.03 9.84
N HIS A 255 20.72 33.55 8.88
CA HIS A 255 20.97 32.31 8.12
C HIS A 255 21.22 32.54 6.64
N ARG A 256 21.51 33.78 6.24
CA ARG A 256 21.57 34.22 4.83
C ARG A 256 22.48 33.35 3.95
N GLN A 257 23.56 32.84 4.51
CA GLN A 257 24.54 32.00 3.81
C GLN A 257 23.99 30.63 3.39
N HIS A 258 22.88 30.17 3.96
CA HIS A 258 22.26 28.89 3.62
C HIS A 258 21.30 28.97 2.43
N PHE A 259 20.89 30.18 2.02
CA PHE A 259 19.97 30.39 0.92
C PHE A 259 20.74 30.76 -0.34
N THR A 260 21.34 29.78 -0.99
CA THR A 260 22.14 30.02 -2.20
C THR A 260 21.68 29.15 -3.36
N ALA A 261 21.61 29.74 -4.56
CA ALA A 261 21.46 29.02 -5.82
C ALA A 261 22.61 29.39 -6.77
N GLY A 262 23.37 28.41 -7.23
CA GLY A 262 24.51 28.66 -8.14
C GLY A 262 25.60 29.56 -7.54
N GLY A 263 25.77 29.54 -6.22
CA GLY A 263 26.73 30.40 -5.50
C GLY A 263 26.26 31.84 -5.25
N VAL A 264 25.05 32.21 -5.70
CA VAL A 264 24.42 33.51 -5.42
C VAL A 264 23.46 33.36 -4.25
N ILE A 265 23.54 34.27 -3.29
CA ILE A 265 22.59 34.34 -2.17
C ILE A 265 21.24 34.81 -2.70
N LEU A 266 20.22 33.95 -2.54
CA LEU A 266 18.82 34.24 -2.87
C LEU A 266 18.28 35.33 -1.96
N SER A 267 17.39 36.17 -2.50
CA SER A 267 16.63 37.12 -1.70
C SER A 267 15.65 36.42 -0.75
N MET A 268 15.15 37.15 0.25
CA MET A 268 14.17 36.62 1.20
C MET A 268 12.86 36.20 0.50
N GLU A 269 12.48 36.88 -0.58
CA GLU A 269 11.28 36.57 -1.36
C GLU A 269 11.45 35.28 -2.16
N GLU A 270 12.60 35.10 -2.81
CA GLU A 270 12.94 33.88 -3.55
C GLU A 270 13.09 32.65 -2.64
N ALA A 271 13.54 32.86 -1.40
CA ALA A 271 13.72 31.81 -0.40
C ALA A 271 12.57 31.73 0.63
N LEU A 272 11.45 32.43 0.41
CA LEU A 272 10.43 32.67 1.43
C LEU A 272 9.94 31.39 2.12
N GLU A 273 9.68 30.34 1.35
CA GLU A 273 9.20 29.07 1.89
C GLU A 273 10.23 28.40 2.82
N GLN A 274 11.51 28.40 2.40
CA GLN A 274 12.61 27.84 3.18
C GLN A 274 12.88 28.66 4.44
N VAL A 275 12.80 30.00 4.32
CA VAL A 275 12.91 30.94 5.44
C VAL A 275 11.78 30.70 6.44
N LYS A 276 10.54 30.51 5.97
CA LYS A 276 9.38 30.28 6.83
C LYS A 276 9.48 28.94 7.57
N ILE A 277 9.80 27.85 6.86
CA ILE A 277 10.03 26.53 7.49
C ILE A 277 11.12 26.64 8.57
N GLY A 278 12.23 27.29 8.25
CA GLY A 278 13.35 27.47 9.17
C GLY A 278 13.00 28.32 10.40
N ALA A 279 12.32 29.45 10.21
CA ALA A 279 11.86 30.32 11.29
C ALA A 279 10.90 29.59 12.23
N VAL A 280 9.97 28.80 11.70
CA VAL A 280 9.08 27.96 12.51
C VAL A 280 9.90 26.92 13.29
N ARG A 281 10.92 26.29 12.68
CA ARG A 281 11.79 25.33 13.38
C ARG A 281 12.48 25.97 14.58
N GLU A 282 13.07 27.14 14.38
CA GLU A 282 13.73 27.88 15.46
C GLU A 282 12.74 28.25 16.57
N LYS A 283 11.55 28.73 16.22
CA LYS A 283 10.48 29.06 17.16
C LYS A 283 10.03 27.85 17.99
N ILE A 284 9.95 26.67 17.37
CA ILE A 284 9.66 25.41 18.08
C ILE A 284 10.78 25.03 19.03
N LEU A 285 12.04 25.18 18.62
CA LEU A 285 13.18 24.88 19.48
C LEU A 285 13.17 25.76 20.73
N LEU A 286 12.79 27.04 20.59
CA LEU A 286 12.59 27.95 21.72
C LEU A 286 11.43 27.52 22.62
N LYS A 287 10.36 26.93 22.05
CA LYS A 287 9.20 26.40 22.77
C LYS A 287 9.30 24.92 23.15
N ARG A 288 10.49 24.32 23.00
CA ARG A 288 10.67 22.87 23.15
C ARG A 288 10.20 22.36 24.51
N GLU A 289 10.46 23.10 25.58
CA GLU A 289 10.07 22.68 26.94
C GLU A 289 8.55 22.67 27.13
N GLU A 290 7.85 23.70 26.64
CA GLU A 290 6.38 23.80 26.64
C GLU A 290 5.77 22.62 25.86
N ILE A 291 6.25 22.41 24.64
CA ILE A 291 5.81 21.33 23.77
C ILE A 291 6.10 19.97 24.41
N LEU A 292 7.31 19.76 24.92
CA LEU A 292 7.67 18.52 25.60
C LEU A 292 6.73 18.25 26.77
N LYS A 293 6.38 19.27 27.57
CA LYS A 293 5.44 19.13 28.68
C LYS A 293 4.05 18.70 28.20
N GLU A 294 3.52 19.28 27.12
CA GLU A 294 2.27 18.84 26.49
C GLU A 294 2.35 17.35 26.10
N PHE A 295 3.40 16.96 25.37
CA PHE A 295 3.61 15.56 24.97
C PHE A 295 3.79 14.60 26.15
N LEU A 296 4.48 15.01 27.23
CA LEU A 296 4.64 14.16 28.40
C LEU A 296 3.30 13.90 29.11
N GLN A 297 2.40 14.88 29.11
CA GLN A 297 1.04 14.73 29.66
C GLN A 297 0.18 13.83 28.78
N ASP A 298 0.18 14.07 27.46
CA ASP A 298 -0.64 13.31 26.51
C ASP A 298 -0.25 11.82 26.44
N PHE A 299 1.03 11.51 26.66
CA PHE A 299 1.57 10.15 26.52
C PHE A 299 1.92 9.46 27.86
N ASP A 300 1.57 10.07 29.02
CA ASP A 300 1.86 9.55 30.38
C ASP A 300 3.32 9.05 30.54
N ILE A 301 4.28 9.85 30.07
CA ILE A 301 5.68 9.43 30.01
C ILE A 301 6.40 9.74 31.33
N LYS A 302 7.06 8.73 31.90
CA LYS A 302 8.01 8.89 33.02
C LYS A 302 9.45 8.77 32.51
N MET A 303 10.24 9.82 32.71
CA MET A 303 11.66 9.82 32.38
C MET A 303 12.49 9.39 33.60
N TYR A 304 13.31 8.35 33.43
CA TYR A 304 14.26 7.91 34.44
C TYR A 304 15.63 8.46 34.06
N PHE A 305 16.13 9.41 34.84
CA PHE A 305 17.50 9.90 34.72
C PHE A 305 18.35 9.15 35.75
N GLU A 306 19.46 8.56 35.30
CA GLU A 306 20.48 8.09 36.23
C GLU A 306 21.07 9.31 36.95
N ALA A 307 20.96 9.35 38.28
CA ALA A 307 21.67 10.32 39.08
C ALA A 307 23.17 10.08 38.90
N LYS A 308 23.88 11.09 38.40
CA LYS A 308 25.35 11.09 38.37
C LYS A 308 25.94 11.15 39.77
#